data_AF-A0A928F3D2-F1
#
_entry.id   AF-A0A928F3D2-F1
#
_cell.length_a   1.000
_cell.length_b   1.000
_cell.length_c   1.000
_cell.angle_alpha   90.00
_cell.angle_beta   90.00
_cell.angle_gamma   90.00
#
_symmetry.space_group_name_H-M   'P 1'
#
loop_
_entity.id
_entity.type
_entity.pdbx_description
1 polymer ?
#
loop_
_entity_poly.entity_id
_entity_poly.type
_entity_poly.pdbx_seq_one_letter_code
_entity_poly.pdbx_strand_id
1 'polypeptide(L)'
;MKATLARFRCFPSVVRANEETEITVRSYDSNFCFCDDITYEVQFVPQDISDVPLDHEITLLGYEKSRKTFFVKPQNGELKLRYFFSGEQEWRIHISTKEYEKHQNPMYYAYKEHWWSKIEAPKRGIDLFVYSLSDDLYNRRVLRGDLHVHTVASDGDDSAQAVCAAYRKAGRDFLAVTDHHVYNASKHAKEKLSFMKNFHILCGEEVHNRYVGAFHMVNVKSDYSVNEIYLSDPDRVEKEAMALEGEVEIPQGLDKHEYLHRVWLYRAIKKSGGFAVFPHPYWSVGYLNTSTKMSEAIIKNGLCDAFEVLGGTGSVARNNMQLALYNDLRAQGYDIPIVGSTDSHQVIGCEYTAASTVVFTENDDIISAVRDKYSVAVESVAGEEMRVYGKRRLVFYTHFLLQNYFPIHDELCSVSGSNLCEYFMGNEDAKADVVRSEEKIEQFEKSFFGR
;
A
#
# COMPACT_ATOMS: atom_id res chain seq x y z
N MET A 1 6.35 -0.75 15.03
CA MET A 1 7.66 -0.84 14.35
C MET A 1 8.51 -1.94 15.00
N LYS A 2 9.29 -2.72 14.22
CA LYS A 2 10.24 -3.72 14.76
C LYS A 2 11.40 -3.03 15.51
N ALA A 3 11.92 -3.63 16.58
CA ALA A 3 13.00 -3.06 17.37
C ALA A 3 14.28 -2.79 16.56
N THR A 4 14.62 -3.67 15.60
CA THR A 4 15.79 -3.48 14.74
C THR A 4 15.67 -2.22 13.88
N LEU A 5 14.50 -1.97 13.30
CA LEU A 5 14.25 -0.81 12.43
C LEU A 5 14.30 0.52 13.19
N ALA A 6 13.95 0.50 14.49
CA ALA A 6 14.08 1.66 15.37
C ALA A 6 15.55 1.98 15.72
N ARG A 7 16.45 1.00 15.61
CA ARG A 7 17.85 1.11 16.07
C ARG A 7 18.85 1.13 14.94
N PHE A 8 18.52 0.60 13.77
CA PHE A 8 19.43 0.44 12.66
C PHE A 8 18.72 0.77 11.36
N ARG A 9 19.45 1.37 10.42
CA ARG A 9 18.95 1.61 9.06
C ARG A 9 19.99 1.23 8.03
N CYS A 10 19.50 0.72 6.89
CA CYS A 10 20.29 0.40 5.72
C CYS A 10 19.89 1.34 4.58
N PHE A 11 20.86 1.95 3.89
CA PHE A 11 20.60 2.88 2.80
C PHE A 11 21.54 2.62 1.61
N PRO A 12 21.01 2.48 0.38
CA PRO A 12 19.61 2.22 0.09
C PRO A 12 19.18 0.84 0.61
N SER A 13 17.91 0.71 0.96
CA SER A 13 17.27 -0.58 1.31
C SER A 13 16.62 -1.25 0.09
N VAL A 14 16.55 -0.56 -1.04
CA VAL A 14 16.10 -1.11 -2.32
C VAL A 14 17.20 -0.87 -3.35
N VAL A 15 17.61 -1.93 -4.05
CA VAL A 15 18.74 -1.90 -5.00
C VAL A 15 18.33 -2.52 -6.33
N ARG A 16 19.15 -2.34 -7.37
CA ARG A 16 18.96 -3.01 -8.66
C ARG A 16 19.38 -4.48 -8.56
N ALA A 17 18.60 -5.34 -9.19
CA ALA A 17 18.93 -6.76 -9.34
C ALA A 17 20.04 -6.94 -10.39
N ASN A 18 20.88 -7.96 -10.17
CA ASN A 18 22.02 -8.35 -11.00
C ASN A 18 23.08 -7.24 -11.15
N GLU A 19 23.24 -6.43 -10.11
CA GLU A 19 24.21 -5.35 -10.06
C GLU A 19 24.96 -5.34 -8.73
N GLU A 20 26.22 -4.89 -8.76
CA GLU A 20 26.97 -4.60 -7.54
C GLU A 20 26.57 -3.23 -7.00
N THR A 21 26.05 -3.19 -5.78
CA THR A 21 25.63 -1.95 -5.11
C THR A 21 26.35 -1.79 -3.77
N GLU A 22 26.69 -0.54 -3.45
CA GLU A 22 27.16 -0.17 -2.11
C GLU A 22 25.97 0.28 -1.26
N ILE A 23 25.83 -0.33 -0.09
CA ILE A 23 24.86 0.04 0.94
C ILE A 23 25.59 0.52 2.19
N THR A 24 24.95 1.40 2.95
CA THR A 24 25.47 1.94 4.21
C THR A 24 24.54 1.54 5.34
N VAL A 25 25.11 0.97 6.40
CA VAL A 25 24.38 0.62 7.63
C VAL A 25 24.78 1.56 8.76
N ARG A 26 23.77 2.13 9.39
CA ARG A 26 23.91 3.08 10.51
C ARG A 26 23.18 2.57 11.74
N SER A 27 23.78 2.79 12.91
CA SER A 27 23.10 2.65 14.19
C SER A 27 22.56 3.99 14.67
N TYR A 28 21.36 3.96 15.22
CA TYR A 28 20.65 5.05 15.88
C TYR A 28 20.48 4.79 17.38
N ASP A 29 21.05 3.69 17.89
CA ASP A 29 21.08 3.34 19.32
C ASP A 29 22.50 3.52 19.85
N SER A 30 22.63 4.05 21.07
CA SER A 30 23.92 4.17 21.75
C SER A 30 24.41 2.85 22.34
N ASN A 31 23.54 1.84 22.49
CA ASN A 31 23.91 0.56 23.10
C ASN A 31 24.71 -0.36 22.16
N PHE A 32 24.42 -0.34 20.86
CA PHE A 32 25.14 -1.11 19.86
C PHE A 32 25.38 -0.22 18.63
N CYS A 33 26.50 0.49 18.64
CA CYS A 33 26.98 1.33 17.56
C CYS A 33 28.14 0.65 16.83
N PHE A 34 28.46 1.09 15.61
CA PHE A 34 29.57 0.51 14.89
C PHE A 34 30.88 1.23 15.23
N CYS A 35 31.75 0.59 16.02
CA CYS A 35 33.05 1.17 16.40
C CYS A 35 34.13 0.91 15.33
N ASP A 36 34.83 1.96 14.88
CA ASP A 36 35.86 1.90 13.82
C ASP A 36 37.06 0.98 14.15
N ASP A 37 37.30 0.70 15.43
CA ASP A 37 38.36 -0.17 15.93
C ASP A 37 37.91 -1.63 16.12
N ILE A 38 36.71 -2.00 15.65
CA ILE A 38 36.15 -3.36 15.68
C ILE A 38 35.98 -3.90 14.26
N THR A 39 36.22 -5.19 14.10
CA THR A 39 35.85 -5.93 12.89
C THR A 39 34.48 -6.59 13.05
N TYR A 40 33.62 -6.44 12.05
CA TYR A 40 32.28 -7.04 12.00
C TYR A 40 32.24 -8.15 10.96
N GLU A 41 31.61 -9.27 11.33
CA GLU A 41 31.25 -10.38 10.45
C GLU A 41 29.93 -10.01 9.75
N VAL A 42 29.91 -10.06 8.41
CA VAL A 42 28.75 -9.70 7.59
C VAL A 42 28.42 -10.86 6.64
N GLN A 43 27.15 -11.27 6.60
CA GLN A 43 26.65 -12.29 5.69
C GLN A 43 25.44 -11.77 4.92
N PHE A 44 25.43 -12.00 3.60
CA PHE A 44 24.30 -11.73 2.71
C PHE A 44 23.59 -13.04 2.43
N VAL A 45 22.28 -13.07 2.65
CA VAL A 45 21.47 -14.29 2.60
C VAL A 45 20.25 -14.03 1.71
N PRO A 46 20.19 -14.59 0.49
CA PRO A 46 19.01 -14.49 -0.35
C PRO A 46 17.84 -15.23 0.31
N GLN A 47 16.63 -14.68 0.19
CA GLN A 47 15.42 -15.23 0.83
C GLN A 47 14.54 -16.06 -0.13
N ASP A 48 14.85 -16.10 -1.43
CA ASP A 48 14.13 -16.93 -2.41
C ASP A 48 15.09 -17.87 -3.16
N ILE A 49 15.96 -17.30 -4.00
CA ILE A 49 16.87 -18.08 -4.85
C ILE A 49 18.23 -18.19 -4.16
N SER A 50 18.58 -19.39 -3.71
CA SER A 50 19.87 -19.65 -3.06
C SER A 50 21.05 -19.37 -3.98
N ASP A 51 22.05 -18.67 -3.43
CA ASP A 51 23.36 -18.41 -4.02
C ASP A 51 24.38 -19.53 -3.74
N VAL A 52 24.00 -20.54 -2.97
CA VAL A 52 24.82 -21.69 -2.62
C VAL A 52 24.35 -22.91 -3.43
N PRO A 53 25.23 -23.60 -4.17
CA PRO A 53 24.86 -24.82 -4.90
C PRO A 53 24.32 -25.91 -3.99
N LEU A 54 23.21 -26.55 -4.37
CA LEU A 54 22.67 -27.73 -3.69
C LEU A 54 23.52 -28.97 -4.04
N ASP A 55 24.64 -29.18 -3.35
CA ASP A 55 25.45 -30.40 -3.47
C ASP A 55 25.23 -31.39 -2.32
N HIS A 56 25.83 -32.58 -2.42
CA HIS A 56 25.66 -33.68 -1.48
C HIS A 56 26.18 -33.40 -0.06
N GLU A 57 26.95 -32.33 0.17
CA GLU A 57 27.46 -31.96 1.50
C GLU A 57 26.51 -31.04 2.27
N ILE A 58 25.45 -30.54 1.63
CA ILE A 58 24.44 -29.70 2.28
C ILE A 58 23.51 -30.55 3.15
N THR A 59 23.78 -30.54 4.46
CA THR A 59 22.85 -31.00 5.49
C THR A 59 21.91 -29.86 5.94
N LEU A 60 20.84 -30.18 6.68
CA LEU A 60 19.99 -29.17 7.38
C LEU A 60 20.81 -28.19 8.26
N LEU A 61 22.01 -28.58 8.70
CA LEU A 61 22.96 -27.76 9.48
C LEU A 61 24.06 -27.09 8.61
N GLY A 62 24.07 -27.35 7.29
CA GLY A 62 25.11 -26.96 6.35
C GLY A 62 24.86 -25.65 5.61
N TYR A 63 23.60 -25.20 5.52
CA TYR A 63 23.22 -23.97 4.80
C TYR A 63 23.95 -22.71 5.27
N GLU A 64 24.33 -22.64 6.55
CA GLU A 64 25.07 -21.49 7.09
C GLU A 64 26.58 -21.65 6.97
N LYS A 65 27.10 -22.89 6.92
CA LYS A 65 28.54 -23.17 6.92
C LYS A 65 29.21 -22.92 5.57
N SER A 66 28.46 -23.02 4.48
CA SER A 66 28.93 -22.74 3.12
C SER A 66 28.78 -21.27 2.72
N ARG A 67 28.18 -20.42 3.57
CA ARG A 67 27.99 -19.00 3.26
C ARG A 67 29.27 -18.20 3.46
N LYS A 68 29.56 -17.37 2.47
CA LYS A 68 30.68 -16.44 2.53
C LYS A 68 30.44 -15.40 3.62
N THR A 69 31.39 -15.33 4.56
CA THR A 69 31.42 -14.30 5.59
C THR A 69 32.42 -13.23 5.18
N PHE A 70 31.97 -11.98 5.20
CA PHE A 70 32.78 -10.80 4.94
C PHE A 70 33.20 -10.16 6.26
N PHE A 71 34.39 -9.58 6.30
CA PHE A 71 34.92 -8.89 7.47
C PHE A 71 35.09 -7.42 7.15
N VAL A 72 34.37 -6.56 7.86
CA VAL A 72 34.29 -5.13 7.54
C VAL A 72 34.60 -4.30 8.79
N LYS A 73 35.37 -3.23 8.60
CA LYS A 73 35.58 -2.20 9.62
C LYS A 73 34.73 -0.98 9.31
N PRO A 74 34.07 -0.38 10.31
CA PRO A 74 33.32 0.85 10.11
C PRO A 74 34.22 2.03 9.72
N GLN A 75 33.61 3.03 9.10
CA GLN A 75 34.22 4.32 8.81
C GLN A 75 33.33 5.42 9.39
N ASN A 76 33.84 6.18 10.36
CA ASN A 76 33.08 7.23 11.05
C ASN A 76 31.77 6.70 11.66
N GLY A 77 31.78 5.49 12.22
CA GLY A 77 30.59 4.91 12.84
C GLY A 77 29.61 4.23 11.89
N GLU A 78 29.96 4.07 10.61
CA GLU A 78 29.08 3.50 9.58
C GLU A 78 29.73 2.29 8.90
N LEU A 79 28.93 1.26 8.62
CA LEU A 79 29.37 0.11 7.82
C LEU A 79 29.00 0.35 6.35
N LYS A 80 30.00 0.48 5.49
CA LYS A 80 29.82 0.50 4.03
C LYS A 80 30.07 -0.87 3.46
N LEU A 81 29.06 -1.45 2.83
CA LEU A 81 29.06 -2.82 2.35
C LEU A 81 28.79 -2.82 0.85
N ARG A 82 29.66 -3.47 0.09
CA ARG A 82 29.54 -3.60 -1.37
C ARG A 82 29.28 -5.06 -1.72
N TYR A 83 28.18 -5.33 -2.41
CA TYR A 83 27.75 -6.68 -2.72
C TYR A 83 26.97 -6.74 -4.03
N PHE A 84 27.04 -7.89 -4.71
CA PHE A 84 26.30 -8.17 -5.95
C PHE A 84 24.97 -8.83 -5.62
N PHE A 85 23.86 -8.13 -5.85
CA PHE A 85 22.53 -8.62 -5.50
C PHE A 85 21.86 -9.32 -6.70
N SER A 86 22.03 -10.64 -6.80
CA SER A 86 21.49 -11.44 -7.92
C SER A 86 19.97 -11.65 -7.89
N GLY A 87 19.31 -11.46 -9.02
CA GLY A 87 17.88 -11.69 -9.17
C GLY A 87 17.00 -10.72 -8.39
N GLU A 88 15.70 -10.79 -8.63
CA GLU A 88 14.70 -10.01 -7.91
C GLU A 88 14.24 -10.76 -6.65
N GLN A 89 14.69 -10.33 -5.47
CA GLN A 89 14.38 -10.98 -4.20
C GLN A 89 14.76 -10.12 -2.98
N GLU A 90 14.28 -10.53 -1.82
CA GLU A 90 14.73 -10.01 -0.53
C GLU A 90 16.07 -10.65 -0.12
N TRP A 91 16.91 -9.86 0.54
CA TRP A 91 18.21 -10.23 1.08
C TRP A 91 18.26 -9.90 2.56
N ARG A 92 18.51 -10.90 3.39
CA ARG A 92 18.86 -10.70 4.79
C ARG A 92 20.35 -10.42 4.91
N ILE A 93 20.70 -9.35 5.59
CA ILE A 93 22.06 -8.94 5.92
C ILE A 93 22.25 -9.16 7.41
N HIS A 94 23.00 -10.20 7.75
CA HIS A 94 23.35 -10.51 9.11
C HIS A 94 24.66 -9.84 9.49
N ILE A 95 24.68 -9.08 10.59
CA ILE A 95 25.87 -8.36 11.08
C ILE A 95 26.11 -8.73 12.54
N SER A 96 27.29 -9.28 12.83
CA SER A 96 27.68 -9.66 14.19
C SER A 96 29.14 -9.38 14.46
N THR A 97 29.56 -9.45 15.72
CA THR A 97 30.98 -9.36 16.10
C THR A 97 31.23 -9.99 17.46
N LYS A 98 32.42 -10.58 17.62
CA LYS A 98 32.92 -11.14 18.88
C LYS A 98 33.85 -10.17 19.61
N GLU A 99 34.22 -9.06 18.99
CA GLU A 99 35.23 -8.11 19.48
C GLU A 99 34.61 -6.93 20.27
N TYR A 100 33.28 -6.95 20.48
CA TYR A 100 32.54 -5.81 21.04
C TYR A 100 32.69 -5.60 22.55
N GLU A 101 33.24 -6.59 23.28
CA GLU A 101 33.36 -6.58 24.73
C GLU A 101 33.95 -5.28 25.29
N LYS A 102 34.99 -4.71 24.65
CA LYS A 102 35.65 -3.46 25.07
C LYS A 102 34.76 -2.20 25.02
N HIS A 103 33.70 -2.22 24.22
CA HIS A 103 32.76 -1.10 24.06
C HIS A 103 31.40 -1.37 24.72
N GLN A 104 31.25 -2.51 25.40
CA GLN A 104 30.04 -2.79 26.17
C GLN A 104 29.99 -1.95 27.44
N ASN A 105 28.76 -1.68 27.89
CA ASN A 105 28.55 -1.03 29.18
C ASN A 105 29.19 -1.89 30.30
N PRO A 106 30.14 -1.36 31.09
CA PRO A 106 30.83 -2.13 32.14
C PRO A 106 29.88 -2.77 33.16
N MET A 107 28.69 -2.17 33.36
CA MET A 107 27.67 -2.72 34.24
C MET A 107 27.13 -4.08 33.76
N TYR A 108 27.19 -4.37 32.45
CA TYR A 108 26.73 -5.66 31.91
C TYR A 108 27.54 -6.81 32.50
N TYR A 109 28.87 -6.65 32.62
CA TYR A 109 29.74 -7.65 33.24
C TYR A 109 29.56 -7.75 34.76
N ALA A 110 29.36 -6.61 35.44
CA ALA A 110 29.14 -6.58 36.89
C ALA A 110 27.88 -7.37 37.30
N TYR A 111 26.86 -7.42 36.43
CA TYR A 111 25.60 -8.13 36.64
C TYR A 111 25.39 -9.25 35.60
N LYS A 112 26.47 -9.90 35.16
CA LYS A 112 26.44 -10.89 34.06
C LYS A 112 25.38 -11.97 34.22
N GLU A 113 25.12 -12.42 35.45
CA GLU A 113 24.13 -13.47 35.74
C GLU A 113 22.70 -13.05 35.34
N HIS A 114 22.40 -11.76 35.42
CA HIS A 114 21.11 -11.20 35.06
C HIS A 114 21.06 -10.67 33.63
N TRP A 115 22.18 -10.14 33.12
CA TRP A 115 22.22 -9.40 31.85
C TRP A 115 23.08 -10.06 30.76
N TRP A 116 23.34 -11.37 30.87
CA TRP A 116 24.10 -12.15 29.90
C TRP A 116 23.61 -11.97 28.46
N SER A 117 22.30 -11.81 28.25
CA SER A 117 21.72 -11.60 26.92
C SER A 117 22.17 -10.30 26.25
N LYS A 118 22.50 -9.27 27.02
CA LYS A 118 23.06 -8.00 26.52
C LYS A 118 24.53 -8.13 26.14
N ILE A 119 25.29 -8.93 26.90
CA ILE A 119 26.70 -9.24 26.61
C ILE A 119 26.80 -10.03 25.31
N GLU A 120 25.90 -10.99 25.10
CA GLU A 120 25.89 -11.85 23.92
C GLU A 120 25.22 -11.21 22.69
N ALA A 121 24.54 -10.07 22.85
CA ALA A 121 23.79 -9.45 21.76
C ALA A 121 24.67 -9.10 20.53
N PRO A 122 25.87 -8.49 20.65
CA PRO A 122 26.73 -8.25 19.49
C PRO A 122 27.20 -9.53 18.80
N LYS A 123 27.39 -10.62 19.55
CA LYS A 123 27.78 -11.93 19.01
C LYS A 123 26.62 -12.59 18.26
N ARG A 124 25.40 -12.47 18.78
CA ARG A 124 24.18 -12.90 18.09
C ARG A 124 23.89 -12.07 16.85
N GLY A 125 24.31 -10.82 16.84
CA GLY A 125 24.17 -9.92 15.70
C GLY A 125 22.77 -9.35 15.52
N ILE A 126 22.60 -8.68 14.39
CA ILE A 126 21.36 -8.07 13.92
C ILE A 126 21.07 -8.53 12.48
N ASP A 127 19.80 -8.61 12.15
CA ASP A 127 19.32 -8.87 10.79
C ASP A 127 18.69 -7.60 10.21
N LEU A 128 19.19 -7.16 9.06
CA LEU A 128 18.64 -6.11 8.23
C LEU A 128 18.21 -6.68 6.89
N PHE A 129 17.38 -5.96 6.16
CA PHE A 129 16.83 -6.45 4.90
C PHE A 129 17.01 -5.42 3.79
N VAL A 130 17.40 -5.91 2.62
CA VAL A 130 17.48 -5.15 1.36
C VAL A 130 16.67 -5.91 0.31
N TYR A 131 15.99 -5.22 -0.59
CA TYR A 131 15.27 -5.84 -1.70
C TYR A 131 15.93 -5.47 -3.04
N SER A 132 16.29 -6.46 -3.85
CA SER A 132 16.79 -6.24 -5.21
C SER A 132 15.66 -6.34 -6.22
N LEU A 133 15.57 -5.38 -7.14
CA LEU A 133 14.47 -5.27 -8.12
C LEU A 133 14.96 -5.24 -9.55
N SER A 134 14.17 -5.85 -10.44
CA SER A 134 14.31 -5.65 -11.89
C SER A 134 13.99 -4.19 -12.26
N ASP A 135 14.55 -3.70 -13.37
CA ASP A 135 14.44 -2.30 -13.78
C ASP A 135 13.00 -1.77 -13.89
N ASP A 136 12.04 -2.61 -14.30
CA ASP A 136 10.65 -2.17 -14.47
C ASP A 136 10.00 -1.76 -13.14
N LEU A 137 10.33 -2.43 -12.04
CA LEU A 137 9.84 -2.11 -10.70
C LEU A 137 10.79 -1.20 -9.92
N TYR A 138 12.11 -1.33 -10.14
CA TYR A 138 13.12 -0.46 -9.53
C TYR A 138 12.89 1.00 -9.91
N ASN A 139 12.34 1.32 -11.08
CA ASN A 139 12.12 2.71 -11.50
C ASN A 139 10.75 3.28 -11.10
N ARG A 140 9.90 2.52 -10.39
CA ARG A 140 8.55 2.96 -9.97
C ARG A 140 8.52 3.45 -8.53
N ARG A 141 7.89 4.60 -8.25
CA ARG A 141 7.66 5.07 -6.88
C ARG A 141 6.55 4.23 -6.24
N VAL A 142 6.64 3.97 -4.94
CA VAL A 142 5.59 3.27 -4.19
C VAL A 142 4.73 4.30 -3.49
N LEU A 143 3.41 4.18 -3.62
CA LEU A 143 2.43 4.97 -2.87
C LEU A 143 1.39 4.03 -2.24
N ARG A 144 0.92 4.35 -1.03
CA ARG A 144 -0.16 3.62 -0.35
C ARG A 144 -1.35 4.54 -0.10
N GLY A 145 -2.56 4.10 -0.42
CA GLY A 145 -3.73 4.96 -0.30
C GLY A 145 -5.04 4.20 -0.25
N ASP A 146 -6.12 4.95 -0.39
CA ASP A 146 -7.49 4.45 -0.42
C ASP A 146 -8.26 5.15 -1.55
N LEU A 147 -9.08 4.39 -2.27
CA LEU A 147 -9.88 4.87 -3.40
C LEU A 147 -11.39 4.94 -3.08
N HIS A 148 -11.81 4.63 -1.85
CA HIS A 148 -13.21 4.56 -1.47
C HIS A 148 -13.40 5.00 -0.01
N VAL A 149 -13.82 6.26 0.19
CA VAL A 149 -13.94 6.88 1.52
C VAL A 149 -15.07 7.92 1.53
N HIS A 150 -15.83 7.95 2.63
CA HIS A 150 -17.02 8.77 2.83
C HIS A 150 -16.78 9.87 3.87
N THR A 151 -17.53 10.95 3.76
CA THR A 151 -17.47 12.13 4.62
C THR A 151 -18.88 12.60 4.98
N VAL A 152 -19.00 13.63 5.83
CA VAL A 152 -20.28 14.30 6.13
C VAL A 152 -21.00 14.91 4.92
N ALA A 153 -20.37 14.94 3.75
CA ALA A 153 -21.05 15.33 2.53
C ALA A 153 -22.01 14.24 2.01
N SER A 154 -21.90 13.02 2.52
CA SER A 154 -22.87 11.93 2.34
C SER A 154 -23.27 11.32 3.69
N ASP A 155 -22.89 10.08 3.98
CA ASP A 155 -23.28 9.33 5.18
C ASP A 155 -22.10 9.00 6.11
N GLY A 156 -20.94 9.64 5.89
CA GLY A 156 -19.83 9.63 6.85
C GLY A 156 -20.02 10.61 8.00
N ASP A 157 -19.28 10.39 9.09
CA ASP A 157 -19.35 11.16 10.34
C ASP A 157 -18.37 12.34 10.37
N ASP A 158 -17.35 12.33 9.52
CA ASP A 158 -16.22 13.27 9.55
C ASP A 158 -16.15 14.18 8.32
N SER A 159 -15.73 15.43 8.52
CA SER A 159 -15.47 16.36 7.42
C SER A 159 -14.37 15.86 6.47
N ALA A 160 -14.46 16.20 5.18
CA ALA A 160 -13.42 15.84 4.21
C ALA A 160 -12.01 16.27 4.64
N GLN A 161 -11.88 17.40 5.33
CA GLN A 161 -10.61 17.87 5.90
C GLN A 161 -10.11 16.96 7.02
N ALA A 162 -10.96 16.61 7.98
CA ALA A 162 -10.63 15.69 9.07
C ALA A 162 -10.23 14.31 8.53
N VAL A 163 -10.99 13.79 7.55
CA VAL A 163 -10.69 12.54 6.86
C VAL A 163 -9.31 12.60 6.19
N CYS A 164 -9.05 13.60 5.35
CA CYS A 164 -7.74 13.76 4.69
C CYS A 164 -6.58 13.82 5.69
N ALA A 165 -6.74 14.56 6.80
CA ALA A 165 -5.72 14.65 7.85
C ALA A 165 -5.50 13.32 8.58
N ALA A 166 -6.57 12.60 8.90
CA ALA A 166 -6.48 11.29 9.55
C ALA A 166 -5.82 10.24 8.65
N TYR A 167 -6.16 10.23 7.36
CA TYR A 167 -5.54 9.33 6.38
C TYR A 167 -4.06 9.66 6.17
N ARG A 168 -3.69 10.94 6.05
CA ARG A 168 -2.27 11.31 6.01
C ARG A 168 -1.56 10.91 7.29
N LYS A 169 -2.18 11.15 8.45
CA LYS A 169 -1.64 10.75 9.76
C LYS A 169 -1.43 9.22 9.86
N ALA A 170 -2.26 8.43 9.19
CA ALA A 170 -2.16 6.98 9.10
C ALA A 170 -1.21 6.47 7.99
N GLY A 171 -0.37 7.35 7.43
CA GLY A 171 0.66 6.95 6.45
C GLY A 171 0.14 6.74 5.04
N ARG A 172 -0.96 7.41 4.64
CA ARG A 172 -1.48 7.35 3.28
C ARG A 172 -0.90 8.49 2.43
N ASP A 173 -0.58 8.16 1.20
CA ASP A 173 0.02 9.00 0.17
C ASP A 173 -1.01 9.47 -0.85
N PHE A 174 -2.14 8.76 -0.95
CA PHE A 174 -3.27 9.21 -1.74
C PHE A 174 -4.60 8.81 -1.13
N LEU A 175 -5.63 9.55 -1.50
CA LEU A 175 -7.00 9.34 -1.06
C LEU A 175 -7.96 9.77 -2.16
N ALA A 176 -8.99 8.97 -2.44
CA ALA A 176 -10.18 9.43 -3.15
C ALA A 176 -11.32 9.63 -2.16
N VAL A 177 -11.89 10.84 -2.14
CA VAL A 177 -13.15 11.12 -1.44
C VAL A 177 -14.26 10.79 -2.41
N THR A 178 -15.15 9.87 -2.03
CA THR A 178 -16.13 9.23 -2.91
C THR A 178 -17.54 9.26 -2.31
N ASP A 179 -17.91 10.40 -1.72
CA ASP A 179 -19.23 10.59 -1.12
C ASP A 179 -20.38 10.18 -2.05
N HIS A 180 -21.42 9.59 -1.47
CA HIS A 180 -22.61 9.23 -2.22
C HIS A 180 -23.31 10.49 -2.76
N HIS A 181 -23.64 10.48 -4.05
CA HIS A 181 -24.38 11.55 -4.71
C HIS A 181 -23.73 12.95 -4.72
N VAL A 182 -22.55 13.13 -4.12
CA VAL A 182 -21.91 14.42 -3.94
C VAL A 182 -20.47 14.36 -4.43
N TYR A 183 -20.20 15.05 -5.54
CA TYR A 183 -18.87 15.08 -6.15
C TYR A 183 -18.03 16.29 -5.69
N ASN A 184 -18.65 17.43 -5.37
CA ASN A 184 -17.92 18.67 -5.10
C ASN A 184 -17.09 18.65 -3.82
N ALA A 185 -17.38 17.76 -2.87
CA ALA A 185 -16.59 17.59 -1.65
C ALA A 185 -15.14 17.18 -1.98
N SER A 186 -14.96 16.24 -2.92
CA SER A 186 -13.65 15.76 -3.35
C SER A 186 -12.86 16.83 -4.11
N LYS A 187 -13.52 17.62 -4.98
CA LYS A 187 -12.93 18.81 -5.62
C LYS A 187 -12.41 19.82 -4.60
N HIS A 188 -13.23 20.18 -3.61
CA HIS A 188 -12.84 21.14 -2.58
C HIS A 188 -11.65 20.66 -1.74
N ALA A 189 -11.64 19.37 -1.35
CA ALA A 189 -10.53 18.77 -0.63
C ALA A 189 -9.22 18.84 -1.43
N LYS A 190 -9.28 18.50 -2.72
CA LYS A 190 -8.12 18.56 -3.64
C LYS A 190 -7.58 19.98 -3.80
N GLU A 191 -8.45 20.96 -4.00
CA GLU A 191 -8.04 22.37 -4.12
C GLU A 191 -7.37 22.87 -2.84
N LYS A 192 -7.98 22.59 -1.67
CA LYS A 192 -7.47 23.02 -0.36
C LYS A 192 -6.11 22.41 -0.04
N LEU A 193 -5.86 21.18 -0.49
CA LEU A 193 -4.62 20.44 -0.25
C LEU A 193 -3.59 20.54 -1.39
N SER A 194 -3.84 21.38 -2.40
CA SER A 194 -2.94 21.56 -3.56
C SER A 194 -1.51 21.99 -3.23
N PHE A 195 -1.26 22.49 -2.00
CA PHE A 195 0.08 22.84 -1.53
C PHE A 195 0.90 21.62 -1.08
N MET A 196 0.27 20.46 -0.83
CA MET A 196 0.94 19.23 -0.46
C MET A 196 1.40 18.48 -1.72
N LYS A 197 2.71 18.19 -1.81
CA LYS A 197 3.29 17.53 -2.99
C LYS A 197 3.26 16.00 -2.93
N ASN A 198 3.41 15.42 -1.73
CA ASN A 198 3.46 13.97 -1.52
C ASN A 198 2.16 13.40 -0.94
N PHE A 199 1.04 14.12 -1.09
CA PHE A 199 -0.28 13.64 -0.70
C PHE A 199 -1.30 13.96 -1.79
N HIS A 200 -1.75 12.92 -2.49
CA HIS A 200 -2.57 13.05 -3.70
C HIS A 200 -4.05 12.85 -3.39
N ILE A 201 -4.83 13.92 -3.51
CA ILE A 201 -6.29 13.83 -3.44
C ILE A 201 -6.86 13.63 -4.84
N LEU A 202 -7.55 12.51 -5.02
CA LEU A 202 -8.28 12.18 -6.24
C LEU A 202 -9.74 12.62 -6.08
N CYS A 203 -10.24 13.34 -7.07
CA CYS A 203 -11.68 13.62 -7.12
C CYS A 203 -12.43 12.34 -7.44
N GLY A 204 -13.53 12.09 -6.74
CA GLY A 204 -14.39 10.95 -6.97
C GLY A 204 -15.78 11.10 -6.38
N GLU A 205 -16.57 10.06 -6.57
CA GLU A 205 -17.92 9.85 -6.03
C GLU A 205 -18.20 8.34 -6.05
N GLU A 206 -19.07 7.87 -5.17
CA GLU A 206 -19.72 6.58 -5.35
C GLU A 206 -21.08 6.80 -6.04
N VAL A 207 -21.28 6.12 -7.16
CA VAL A 207 -22.46 6.29 -8.02
C VAL A 207 -23.50 5.22 -7.72
N HIS A 208 -24.73 5.68 -7.52
CA HIS A 208 -25.91 4.85 -7.32
C HIS A 208 -26.95 5.14 -8.38
N ASN A 209 -27.74 4.14 -8.75
CA ASN A 209 -29.00 4.38 -9.46
C ASN A 209 -30.17 4.48 -8.45
N ARG A 210 -31.28 5.09 -8.90
CA ARG A 210 -32.54 5.20 -8.13
C ARG A 210 -33.54 4.06 -8.43
N TYR A 211 -33.11 3.03 -9.15
CA TYR A 211 -33.98 1.99 -9.73
C TYR A 211 -33.79 0.61 -9.07
N VAL A 212 -34.62 -0.36 -9.46
CA VAL A 212 -34.53 -1.76 -8.99
C VAL A 212 -33.15 -2.34 -9.34
N GLY A 213 -32.56 -3.10 -8.41
CA GLY A 213 -31.19 -3.63 -8.55
C GLY A 213 -30.10 -2.64 -8.12
N ALA A 214 -30.41 -1.80 -7.13
CA ALA A 214 -29.55 -0.74 -6.61
C ALA A 214 -28.07 -1.15 -6.54
N PHE A 215 -27.25 -0.48 -7.35
CA PHE A 215 -25.84 -0.82 -7.52
C PHE A 215 -24.92 0.30 -7.08
N HIS A 216 -23.70 -0.09 -6.75
CA HIS A 216 -22.60 0.80 -6.39
C HIS A 216 -21.52 0.71 -7.46
N MET A 217 -20.94 1.85 -7.81
CA MET A 217 -19.74 1.94 -8.63
C MET A 217 -18.94 3.15 -8.18
N VAL A 218 -17.69 2.94 -7.80
CA VAL A 218 -16.79 4.02 -7.43
C VAL A 218 -16.23 4.64 -8.71
N ASN A 219 -16.41 5.95 -8.86
CA ASN A 219 -15.89 6.74 -9.98
C ASN A 219 -14.80 7.68 -9.47
N VAL A 220 -13.55 7.48 -9.92
CA VAL A 220 -12.42 8.34 -9.55
C VAL A 220 -11.78 9.00 -10.77
N LYS A 221 -11.14 10.16 -10.58
CA LYS A 221 -10.45 10.94 -11.63
C LYS A 221 -11.40 11.45 -12.74
N SER A 222 -12.71 11.49 -12.52
CA SER A 222 -13.66 12.09 -13.45
C SER A 222 -13.58 13.62 -13.46
N ASP A 223 -14.06 14.27 -14.52
CA ASP A 223 -14.14 15.73 -14.64
C ASP A 223 -15.46 16.30 -14.05
N TYR A 224 -16.52 15.50 -14.08
CA TYR A 224 -17.88 15.83 -13.63
C TYR A 224 -18.58 14.64 -12.99
N SER A 225 -19.66 14.92 -12.24
CA SER A 225 -20.45 13.91 -11.55
C SER A 225 -21.37 13.15 -12.50
N VAL A 226 -21.33 11.82 -12.43
CA VAL A 226 -22.31 10.93 -13.06
C VAL A 226 -23.56 10.82 -12.19
N ASN A 227 -23.45 10.95 -10.86
CA ASN A 227 -24.63 11.06 -9.99
C ASN A 227 -25.50 12.26 -10.39
N GLU A 228 -24.92 13.43 -10.69
CA GLU A 228 -25.68 14.60 -11.12
C GLU A 228 -26.54 14.33 -12.38
N ILE A 229 -26.07 13.47 -13.30
CA ILE A 229 -26.86 13.05 -14.47
C ILE A 229 -28.08 12.24 -14.03
N TYR A 230 -27.90 11.26 -13.15
CA TYR A 230 -29.02 10.48 -12.58
C TYR A 230 -30.01 11.35 -11.80
N LEU A 231 -29.52 12.33 -11.05
CA LEU A 231 -30.34 13.18 -10.20
C LEU A 231 -31.12 14.23 -11.00
N SER A 232 -30.52 14.78 -12.06
CA SER A 232 -31.11 15.86 -12.86
C SER A 232 -32.11 15.38 -13.90
N ASP A 233 -31.87 14.21 -14.52
CA ASP A 233 -32.73 13.70 -15.60
C ASP A 233 -32.83 12.16 -15.58
N PRO A 234 -33.50 11.59 -14.55
CA PRO A 234 -33.61 10.14 -14.38
C PRO A 234 -34.31 9.46 -15.57
N ASP A 235 -35.34 10.10 -16.14
CA ASP A 235 -36.11 9.56 -17.27
C ASP A 235 -35.25 9.45 -18.54
N ARG A 236 -34.36 10.41 -18.78
CA ARG A 236 -33.38 10.32 -19.86
C ARG A 236 -32.43 9.16 -19.65
N VAL A 237 -31.90 8.96 -18.44
CA VAL A 237 -31.00 7.84 -18.14
C VAL A 237 -31.70 6.51 -18.37
N GLU A 238 -32.94 6.36 -17.90
CA GLU A 238 -33.76 5.17 -18.15
C GLU A 238 -33.92 4.89 -19.65
N LYS A 239 -34.29 5.92 -20.43
CA LYS A 239 -34.45 5.79 -21.88
C LYS A 239 -33.14 5.44 -22.58
N GLU A 240 -32.04 6.09 -22.22
CA GLU A 240 -30.72 5.84 -22.80
C GLU A 240 -30.21 4.43 -22.46
N ALA A 241 -30.39 3.98 -21.20
CA ALA A 241 -30.01 2.63 -20.79
C ALA A 241 -30.83 1.57 -21.53
N MET A 242 -32.16 1.73 -21.61
CA MET A 242 -33.01 0.76 -22.32
C MET A 242 -32.76 0.74 -23.83
N ALA A 243 -32.33 1.85 -24.42
CA ALA A 243 -31.96 1.92 -25.84
C ALA A 243 -30.68 1.12 -26.19
N LEU A 244 -29.90 0.69 -25.19
CA LEU A 244 -28.76 -0.21 -25.38
C LEU A 244 -29.20 -1.66 -25.68
N GLU A 245 -30.49 -1.98 -25.53
CA GLU A 245 -31.02 -3.27 -25.94
C GLU A 245 -30.76 -3.52 -27.44
N GLY A 246 -30.11 -4.64 -27.75
CA GLY A 246 -29.73 -5.00 -29.12
C GLY A 246 -28.40 -4.39 -29.57
N GLU A 247 -27.85 -3.41 -28.84
CA GLU A 247 -26.47 -2.93 -29.04
C GLU A 247 -25.45 -3.82 -28.32
N VAL A 248 -25.81 -4.33 -27.14
CA VAL A 248 -24.97 -5.20 -26.33
C VAL A 248 -25.60 -6.57 -26.13
N GLU A 249 -24.76 -7.61 -26.07
CA GLU A 249 -25.19 -8.94 -25.69
C GLU A 249 -25.46 -8.98 -24.18
N ILE A 250 -26.66 -9.40 -23.80
CA ILE A 250 -27.07 -9.57 -22.40
C ILE A 250 -26.82 -11.03 -22.01
N PRO A 251 -25.91 -11.30 -21.06
CA PRO A 251 -25.64 -12.67 -20.64
C PRO A 251 -26.89 -13.40 -20.13
N GLN A 252 -26.99 -14.70 -20.47
CA GLN A 252 -28.15 -15.51 -20.14
C GLN A 252 -28.38 -15.58 -18.62
N GLY A 253 -29.62 -15.33 -18.20
CA GLY A 253 -30.06 -15.48 -16.80
C GLY A 253 -29.75 -14.28 -15.92
N LEU A 254 -29.35 -13.14 -16.50
CA LEU A 254 -29.29 -11.85 -15.81
C LEU A 254 -30.59 -11.07 -15.98
N ASP A 255 -30.86 -10.18 -15.03
CA ASP A 255 -31.88 -9.16 -15.22
C ASP A 255 -31.42 -8.16 -16.28
N LYS A 256 -32.23 -8.01 -17.34
CA LYS A 256 -31.92 -7.13 -18.47
C LYS A 256 -31.83 -5.68 -18.03
N HIS A 257 -32.74 -5.22 -17.16
CA HIS A 257 -32.80 -3.82 -16.76
C HIS A 257 -31.54 -3.44 -15.98
N GLU A 258 -31.17 -4.25 -15.00
CA GLU A 258 -29.96 -4.07 -14.20
C GLU A 258 -28.69 -4.04 -15.07
N TYR A 259 -28.55 -5.02 -15.99
CA TYR A 259 -27.36 -5.11 -16.83
C TYR A 259 -27.19 -3.91 -17.76
N LEU A 260 -28.25 -3.48 -18.43
CA LEU A 260 -28.19 -2.33 -19.36
C LEU A 260 -27.88 -1.02 -18.63
N HIS A 261 -28.39 -0.82 -17.41
CA HIS A 261 -28.02 0.33 -16.58
C HIS A 261 -26.55 0.33 -16.18
N ARG A 262 -25.96 -0.85 -15.89
CA ARG A 262 -24.52 -0.95 -15.61
C ARG A 262 -23.65 -0.67 -16.84
N VAL A 263 -24.11 -1.08 -18.03
CA VAL A 263 -23.44 -0.72 -19.30
C VAL A 263 -23.50 0.79 -19.52
N TRP A 264 -24.66 1.41 -19.32
CA TRP A 264 -24.81 2.86 -19.43
C TRP A 264 -23.91 3.60 -18.43
N LEU A 265 -23.92 3.18 -17.16
CA LEU A 265 -23.12 3.77 -16.09
C LEU A 265 -21.63 3.74 -16.45
N TYR A 266 -21.13 2.57 -16.84
CA TYR A 266 -19.73 2.43 -17.21
C TYR A 266 -19.37 3.39 -18.35
N ARG A 267 -20.18 3.44 -19.41
CA ARG A 267 -19.98 4.38 -20.54
C ARG A 267 -20.02 5.84 -20.10
N ALA A 268 -20.92 6.20 -19.17
CA ALA A 268 -20.99 7.55 -18.61
C ALA A 268 -19.73 7.92 -17.82
N ILE A 269 -19.23 7.01 -16.97
CA ILE A 269 -17.95 7.18 -16.26
C ILE A 269 -16.79 7.33 -17.25
N LYS A 270 -16.74 6.52 -18.32
CA LYS A 270 -15.68 6.68 -19.33
C LYS A 270 -15.76 8.02 -20.05
N LYS A 271 -16.97 8.50 -20.35
CA LYS A 271 -17.20 9.82 -20.96
C LYS A 271 -16.81 10.97 -20.04
N SER A 272 -16.83 10.78 -18.71
CA SER A 272 -16.35 11.77 -17.76
C SER A 272 -14.82 11.74 -17.56
N GLY A 273 -14.09 10.89 -18.31
CA GLY A 273 -12.65 10.66 -18.08
C GLY A 273 -12.36 9.80 -16.85
N GLY A 274 -13.39 9.27 -16.21
CA GLY A 274 -13.30 8.56 -14.93
C GLY A 274 -12.78 7.13 -15.04
N PHE A 275 -12.46 6.59 -13.87
CA PHE A 275 -12.01 5.23 -13.65
C PHE A 275 -13.00 4.51 -12.74
N ALA A 276 -13.61 3.45 -13.27
CA ALA A 276 -14.68 2.70 -12.63
C ALA A 276 -14.12 1.56 -11.78
N VAL A 277 -14.25 1.67 -10.46
CA VAL A 277 -13.89 0.61 -9.51
C VAL A 277 -15.18 -0.08 -9.07
N PHE A 278 -15.26 -1.40 -9.27
CA PHE A 278 -16.41 -2.21 -8.84
C PHE A 278 -16.28 -2.57 -7.36
N PRO A 279 -17.12 -1.98 -6.47
CA PRO A 279 -16.95 -2.11 -5.03
C PRO A 279 -17.79 -3.27 -4.47
N HIS A 280 -17.31 -3.80 -3.34
CA HIS A 280 -17.93 -4.76 -2.43
C HIS A 280 -19.28 -5.44 -2.84
N PRO A 281 -19.29 -6.43 -3.76
CA PRO A 281 -20.52 -7.05 -4.26
C PRO A 281 -21.32 -7.88 -3.25
N TYR A 282 -20.69 -8.37 -2.17
CA TYR A 282 -21.26 -9.39 -1.27
C TYR A 282 -21.78 -8.84 0.07
N TRP A 283 -22.43 -7.67 0.06
CA TRP A 283 -22.89 -7.03 1.29
C TRP A 283 -24.03 -7.78 2.01
N SER A 284 -25.29 -7.56 1.62
CA SER A 284 -26.46 -8.26 2.18
C SER A 284 -27.53 -8.50 1.12
N VAL A 285 -28.02 -9.74 1.04
CA VAL A 285 -29.10 -10.12 0.11
C VAL A 285 -30.38 -9.36 0.47
N GLY A 286 -30.95 -8.62 -0.50
CA GLY A 286 -32.15 -7.78 -0.32
C GLY A 286 -31.87 -6.29 -0.07
N TYR A 287 -30.61 -5.87 -0.09
CA TYR A 287 -30.20 -4.45 -0.05
C TYR A 287 -29.39 -4.09 -1.30
N LEU A 288 -28.06 -3.99 -1.21
CA LEU A 288 -27.16 -3.56 -2.32
C LEU A 288 -26.23 -4.69 -2.79
N ASN A 289 -26.58 -5.96 -2.52
CA ASN A 289 -25.81 -7.12 -2.98
C ASN A 289 -25.92 -7.32 -4.50
N THR A 290 -24.78 -7.44 -5.18
CA THR A 290 -24.72 -7.84 -6.58
C THR A 290 -24.55 -9.36 -6.67
N SER A 291 -25.48 -10.06 -7.33
CA SER A 291 -25.41 -11.52 -7.46
C SER A 291 -24.09 -11.98 -8.11
N THR A 292 -23.56 -13.15 -7.75
CA THR A 292 -22.31 -13.66 -8.33
C THR A 292 -22.36 -13.69 -9.87
N LYS A 293 -23.47 -14.10 -10.47
CA LYS A 293 -23.64 -14.10 -11.93
C LYS A 293 -23.49 -12.70 -12.54
N MET A 294 -24.07 -11.69 -11.90
CA MET A 294 -23.95 -10.29 -12.34
C MET A 294 -22.52 -9.78 -12.13
N SER A 295 -21.89 -10.07 -10.98
CA SER A 295 -20.50 -9.71 -10.69
C SER A 295 -19.52 -10.30 -11.70
N GLU A 296 -19.70 -11.58 -12.06
CA GLU A 296 -18.94 -12.21 -13.14
C GLU A 296 -19.17 -11.48 -14.47
N ALA A 297 -20.41 -11.16 -14.82
CA ALA A 297 -20.70 -10.46 -16.07
C ALA A 297 -20.08 -9.06 -16.14
N ILE A 298 -20.13 -8.29 -15.06
CA ILE A 298 -19.48 -6.97 -14.97
C ILE A 298 -18.00 -7.08 -15.29
N ILE A 299 -17.30 -8.01 -14.64
CA ILE A 299 -15.86 -8.18 -14.79
C ILE A 299 -15.51 -8.76 -16.17
N LYS A 300 -16.20 -9.84 -16.58
CA LYS A 300 -15.92 -10.56 -17.84
C LYS A 300 -16.17 -9.70 -19.08
N ASN A 301 -17.14 -8.78 -19.00
CA ASN A 301 -17.52 -7.91 -20.11
C ASN A 301 -16.87 -6.51 -20.03
N GLY A 302 -15.93 -6.30 -19.11
CA GLY A 302 -15.18 -5.05 -19.00
C GLY A 302 -16.02 -3.84 -18.60
N LEU A 303 -17.03 -4.03 -17.75
CA LEU A 303 -17.89 -2.97 -17.21
C LEU A 303 -17.34 -2.34 -15.91
N CYS A 304 -16.07 -2.59 -15.61
CA CYS A 304 -15.28 -1.91 -14.59
C CYS A 304 -13.80 -1.88 -15.03
N ASP A 305 -13.06 -0.87 -14.61
CA ASP A 305 -11.61 -0.77 -14.84
C ASP A 305 -10.79 -1.50 -13.77
N ALA A 306 -11.33 -1.65 -12.55
CA ALA A 306 -10.71 -2.42 -11.47
C ALA A 306 -11.76 -3.06 -10.55
N PHE A 307 -11.36 -4.14 -9.89
CA PHE A 307 -12.16 -4.81 -8.87
C PHE A 307 -11.63 -4.50 -7.46
N GLU A 308 -12.51 -4.02 -6.59
CA GLU A 308 -12.22 -3.86 -5.17
C GLU A 308 -12.28 -5.23 -4.48
N VAL A 309 -11.12 -5.87 -4.34
CA VAL A 309 -11.04 -7.22 -3.75
C VAL A 309 -11.09 -7.20 -2.22
N LEU A 310 -10.84 -6.03 -1.62
CA LEU A 310 -11.04 -5.74 -0.19
C LEU A 310 -11.87 -4.46 -0.10
N GLY A 311 -13.06 -4.53 0.51
CA GLY A 311 -14.02 -3.43 0.57
C GLY A 311 -14.77 -3.36 1.91
N GLY A 312 -15.21 -2.16 2.30
CA GLY A 312 -15.61 -1.67 3.64
C GLY A 312 -16.79 -2.28 4.35
N THR A 313 -17.05 -3.55 4.12
CA THR A 313 -18.23 -4.20 4.67
C THR A 313 -18.03 -4.75 6.08
N GLY A 314 -17.04 -4.24 6.84
CA GLY A 314 -16.82 -4.55 8.25
C GLY A 314 -16.67 -6.04 8.60
N SER A 315 -16.41 -6.90 7.61
CA SER A 315 -16.42 -8.35 7.80
C SER A 315 -15.41 -9.06 6.91
N VAL A 316 -14.45 -9.74 7.53
CA VAL A 316 -13.50 -10.65 6.88
C VAL A 316 -14.21 -11.67 5.97
N ALA A 317 -15.42 -12.11 6.34
CA ALA A 317 -16.18 -13.06 5.55
C ALA A 317 -16.54 -12.52 4.15
N ARG A 318 -16.79 -11.22 4.01
CA ARG A 318 -17.14 -10.60 2.73
C ARG A 318 -15.93 -10.39 1.83
N ASN A 319 -14.80 -9.98 2.40
CA ASN A 319 -13.50 -9.98 1.70
C ASN A 319 -13.14 -11.39 1.19
N ASN A 320 -13.40 -12.45 1.99
CA ASN A 320 -13.17 -13.82 1.55
C ASN A 320 -13.99 -14.18 0.28
N MET A 321 -15.24 -13.75 0.19
CA MET A 321 -16.09 -13.98 -0.99
C MET A 321 -15.60 -13.20 -2.22
N GLN A 322 -15.17 -11.95 -2.04
CA GLN A 322 -14.55 -11.13 -3.10
C GLN A 322 -13.26 -11.77 -3.62
N LEU A 323 -12.39 -12.21 -2.71
CA LEU A 323 -11.14 -12.89 -3.06
C LEU A 323 -11.38 -14.24 -3.74
N ALA A 324 -12.39 -15.01 -3.30
CA ALA A 324 -12.77 -16.25 -3.96
C ALA A 324 -13.19 -16.01 -5.42
N LEU A 325 -14.06 -15.03 -5.66
CA LEU A 325 -14.46 -14.63 -7.03
C LEU A 325 -13.25 -14.20 -7.87
N TYR A 326 -12.37 -13.35 -7.33
CA TYR A 326 -11.16 -12.91 -8.02
C TYR A 326 -10.26 -14.09 -8.42
N ASN A 327 -10.06 -15.05 -7.51
CA ASN A 327 -9.22 -16.22 -7.76
C ASN A 327 -9.85 -17.16 -8.81
N ASP A 328 -11.16 -17.38 -8.76
CA ASP A 328 -11.88 -18.19 -9.76
C ASP A 328 -11.78 -17.57 -11.16
N LEU A 329 -11.98 -16.25 -11.27
CA LEU A 329 -11.86 -15.54 -12.54
C LEU A 329 -10.43 -15.58 -13.08
N ARG A 330 -9.42 -15.44 -12.21
CA ARG A 330 -8.02 -15.61 -12.62
C ARG A 330 -7.71 -17.02 -13.09
N ALA A 331 -8.24 -18.05 -12.42
CA ALA A 331 -8.06 -19.45 -12.83
C ALA A 331 -8.71 -19.72 -14.19
N GLN A 332 -9.78 -18.98 -14.53
CA GLN A 332 -10.42 -18.98 -15.85
C GLN A 332 -9.66 -18.15 -16.91
N GLY A 333 -8.57 -17.46 -16.54
CA GLY A 333 -7.72 -16.70 -17.46
C GLY A 333 -8.01 -15.20 -17.55
N TYR A 334 -8.86 -14.65 -16.68
CA TYR A 334 -9.11 -13.21 -16.63
C TYR A 334 -7.99 -12.48 -15.89
N ASP A 335 -7.49 -11.38 -16.47
CA ASP A 335 -6.43 -10.55 -15.89
C ASP A 335 -7.01 -9.22 -15.40
N ILE A 336 -7.38 -9.18 -14.12
CA ILE A 336 -8.23 -8.14 -13.53
C ILE A 336 -7.36 -7.20 -12.67
N PRO A 337 -7.34 -5.87 -12.94
CA PRO A 337 -6.79 -4.87 -12.03
C PRO A 337 -7.52 -4.88 -10.69
N ILE A 338 -6.77 -4.76 -9.59
CA ILE A 338 -7.35 -4.83 -8.24
C ILE A 338 -6.96 -3.63 -7.38
N VAL A 339 -7.86 -3.33 -6.44
CA VAL A 339 -7.66 -2.33 -5.40
C VAL A 339 -8.16 -2.90 -4.07
N GLY A 340 -7.64 -2.34 -2.97
CA GLY A 340 -8.15 -2.55 -1.62
C GLY A 340 -8.53 -1.21 -1.01
N SER A 341 -9.71 -1.14 -0.44
CA SER A 341 -10.35 0.11 -0.03
C SER A 341 -11.19 -0.10 1.20
N THR A 342 -11.28 0.93 2.04
CA THR A 342 -11.92 0.79 3.35
C THR A 342 -13.41 1.05 3.32
N ASP A 343 -13.93 1.81 2.34
CA ASP A 343 -15.32 2.30 2.34
C ASP A 343 -15.68 2.84 3.75
N SER A 344 -14.74 3.65 4.28
CA SER A 344 -14.81 4.11 5.66
C SER A 344 -15.77 5.29 5.79
N HIS A 345 -16.59 5.24 6.83
CA HIS A 345 -17.56 6.29 7.16
C HIS A 345 -17.13 7.13 8.37
N GLN A 346 -16.06 6.76 9.06
CA GLN A 346 -15.51 7.49 10.21
C GLN A 346 -14.00 7.30 10.28
N VAL A 347 -13.30 8.24 10.91
CA VAL A 347 -11.86 8.11 11.21
C VAL A 347 -11.56 7.82 12.68
N ILE A 348 -12.56 7.29 13.38
CA ILE A 348 -12.45 6.81 14.75
C ILE A 348 -12.34 5.27 14.72
N GLY A 349 -11.42 4.72 15.50
CA GLY A 349 -11.19 3.27 15.56
C GLY A 349 -10.23 2.78 14.48
N CYS A 350 -10.39 1.53 14.05
CA CYS A 350 -9.46 0.87 13.12
C CYS A 350 -10.02 0.67 11.70
N GLU A 351 -11.31 0.92 11.49
CA GLU A 351 -12.03 0.64 10.23
C GLU A 351 -11.42 1.39 9.04
N TYR A 352 -11.13 2.68 9.18
CA TYR A 352 -10.48 3.51 8.15
C TYR A 352 -9.02 3.15 7.84
N THR A 353 -8.48 2.15 8.54
CA THR A 353 -7.14 1.59 8.26
C THR A 353 -7.19 0.12 7.88
N ALA A 354 -8.38 -0.50 7.84
CA ALA A 354 -8.57 -1.94 7.69
C ALA A 354 -8.21 -2.47 6.29
N ALA A 355 -8.17 -1.59 5.28
CA ALA A 355 -7.73 -1.91 3.94
C ALA A 355 -6.91 -0.75 3.34
N SER A 356 -6.19 -1.04 2.26
CA SER A 356 -5.51 -0.03 1.45
C SER A 356 -5.05 -0.61 0.11
N THR A 357 -4.76 0.27 -0.83
CA THR A 357 -4.12 -0.06 -2.10
C THR A 357 -2.68 0.42 -2.06
N VAL A 358 -1.73 -0.44 -2.39
CA VAL A 358 -0.34 -0.05 -2.67
C VAL A 358 -0.15 -0.06 -4.19
N VAL A 359 0.33 1.05 -4.76
CA VAL A 359 0.60 1.20 -6.19
C VAL A 359 2.08 1.44 -6.46
N PHE A 360 2.56 0.95 -7.60
CA PHE A 360 3.91 1.14 -8.11
C PHE A 360 3.86 1.98 -9.38
N THR A 361 4.09 3.28 -9.22
CA THR A 361 3.73 4.29 -10.21
C THR A 361 4.94 4.89 -10.93
N GLU A 362 4.71 5.28 -12.18
CA GLU A 362 5.56 6.20 -12.94
C GLU A 362 4.92 7.59 -12.86
N ASN A 363 5.66 8.60 -12.38
CA ASN A 363 5.21 9.99 -12.28
C ASN A 363 3.94 10.21 -11.43
N ASP A 364 3.78 9.46 -10.34
CA ASP A 364 2.65 9.58 -9.40
C ASP A 364 1.24 9.37 -10.02
N ASP A 365 1.12 8.77 -11.22
CA ASP A 365 -0.19 8.43 -11.82
C ASP A 365 -0.76 7.12 -11.25
N ILE A 366 -1.42 7.26 -10.09
CA ILE A 366 -2.06 6.16 -9.33
C ILE A 366 -3.00 5.33 -10.20
N ILE A 367 -3.82 5.98 -11.03
CA ILE A 367 -4.85 5.29 -11.83
C ILE A 367 -4.22 4.47 -12.96
N SER A 368 -3.18 4.99 -13.60
CA SER A 368 -2.44 4.23 -14.62
C SER A 368 -1.71 3.04 -13.99
N ALA A 369 -1.12 3.20 -12.80
CA ALA A 369 -0.50 2.08 -12.07
C ALA A 369 -1.50 0.96 -11.75
N VAL A 370 -2.71 1.29 -11.30
CA VAL A 370 -3.78 0.29 -11.08
C VAL A 370 -4.16 -0.38 -12.40
N ARG A 371 -4.47 0.41 -13.45
CA ARG A 371 -4.87 -0.09 -14.77
C ARG A 371 -3.83 -1.06 -15.36
N ASP A 372 -2.56 -0.74 -15.20
CA ASP A 372 -1.43 -1.54 -15.71
C ASP A 372 -1.06 -2.71 -14.77
N LYS A 373 -1.87 -2.93 -13.72
CA LYS A 373 -1.73 -4.02 -12.74
C LYS A 373 -0.42 -3.95 -11.95
N TYR A 374 0.01 -2.73 -11.66
CA TYR A 374 1.05 -2.38 -10.70
C TYR A 374 0.42 -1.95 -9.37
N SER A 375 -0.55 -2.72 -8.90
CA SER A 375 -1.21 -2.52 -7.61
C SER A 375 -1.35 -3.84 -6.83
N VAL A 376 -1.42 -3.71 -5.51
CA VAL A 376 -1.84 -4.78 -4.60
C VAL A 376 -2.85 -4.24 -3.60
N ALA A 377 -3.74 -5.11 -3.15
CA ALA A 377 -4.67 -4.83 -2.06
C ALA A 377 -4.08 -5.34 -0.74
N VAL A 378 -4.11 -4.52 0.31
CA VAL A 378 -3.57 -4.85 1.63
C VAL A 378 -4.69 -4.83 2.67
N GLU A 379 -4.92 -5.94 3.34
CA GLU A 379 -5.85 -6.07 4.47
C GLU A 379 -5.10 -5.93 5.79
N SER A 380 -5.67 -5.17 6.73
CA SER A 380 -5.09 -4.85 8.04
C SER A 380 -6.15 -5.08 9.13
N VAL A 381 -6.34 -6.34 9.52
CA VAL A 381 -7.24 -6.70 10.62
C VAL A 381 -6.57 -6.38 11.96
N ALA A 382 -7.27 -5.70 12.85
CA ALA A 382 -6.73 -5.30 14.14
C ALA A 382 -6.25 -6.53 14.94
N GLY A 383 -4.98 -6.50 15.39
CA GLY A 383 -4.36 -7.59 16.14
C GLY A 383 -3.80 -8.73 15.29
N GLU A 384 -3.90 -8.65 13.96
CA GLU A 384 -3.38 -9.67 13.03
C GLU A 384 -2.24 -9.12 12.17
N GLU A 385 -1.51 -10.02 11.52
CA GLU A 385 -0.56 -9.65 10.47
C GLU A 385 -1.30 -9.20 9.21
N MET A 386 -0.72 -8.22 8.51
CA MET A 386 -1.29 -7.71 7.27
C MET A 386 -1.23 -8.76 6.15
N ARG A 387 -2.30 -8.85 5.35
CA ARG A 387 -2.38 -9.75 4.19
C ARG A 387 -2.29 -8.94 2.91
N VAL A 388 -1.56 -9.43 1.93
CA VAL A 388 -1.31 -8.73 0.66
C VAL A 388 -1.77 -9.60 -0.50
N TYR A 389 -2.57 -9.03 -1.40
CA TYR A 389 -3.18 -9.73 -2.53
C TYR A 389 -2.82 -9.04 -3.85
N GLY A 390 -2.41 -9.83 -4.84
CA GLY A 390 -2.09 -9.35 -6.19
C GLY A 390 -1.12 -10.26 -6.94
N LYS A 391 -0.34 -9.68 -7.86
CA LYS A 391 0.71 -10.41 -8.59
C LYS A 391 1.85 -10.78 -7.62
N ARG A 392 2.33 -12.04 -7.70
CA ARG A 392 3.33 -12.60 -6.77
C ARG A 392 4.54 -11.68 -6.51
N ARG A 393 5.15 -11.14 -7.56
CA ARG A 393 6.32 -10.23 -7.41
C ARG A 393 6.01 -8.97 -6.60
N LEU A 394 4.82 -8.39 -6.80
CA LEU A 394 4.37 -7.21 -6.09
C LEU A 394 4.03 -7.54 -4.63
N VAL A 395 3.42 -8.71 -4.39
CA VAL A 395 3.14 -9.20 -3.03
C VAL A 395 4.43 -9.34 -2.21
N PHE A 396 5.47 -9.96 -2.77
CA PHE A 396 6.75 -10.14 -2.08
C PHE A 396 7.40 -8.78 -1.76
N TYR A 397 7.43 -7.88 -2.73
CA TYR A 397 8.01 -6.56 -2.51
C TYR A 397 7.19 -5.70 -1.53
N THR A 398 5.86 -5.70 -1.63
CA THR A 398 5.00 -5.01 -0.66
C THR A 398 5.17 -5.57 0.74
N HIS A 399 5.35 -6.88 0.92
CA HIS A 399 5.62 -7.46 2.23
C HIS A 399 6.91 -6.88 2.84
N PHE A 400 8.00 -6.83 2.06
CA PHE A 400 9.23 -6.18 2.48
C PHE A 400 9.00 -4.71 2.87
N LEU A 401 8.25 -3.95 2.08
CA LEU A 401 7.96 -2.54 2.34
C LEU A 401 7.11 -2.35 3.61
N LEU A 402 6.11 -3.20 3.85
CA LEU A 402 5.29 -3.16 5.07
C LEU A 402 6.11 -3.44 6.34
N GLN A 403 7.23 -4.17 6.21
CA GLN A 403 8.11 -4.47 7.34
C GLN A 403 9.24 -3.45 7.53
N ASN A 404 9.75 -2.85 6.46
CA ASN A 404 11.01 -2.09 6.47
C ASN A 404 10.87 -0.62 6.05
N TYR A 405 9.85 -0.27 5.26
CA TYR A 405 9.62 1.08 4.73
C TYR A 405 8.47 1.79 5.44
N PHE A 406 7.25 1.25 5.29
CA PHE A 406 6.02 1.87 5.76
C PHE A 406 6.04 2.20 7.27
N PRO A 407 6.61 1.38 8.17
CA PRO A 407 6.63 1.74 9.60
C PRO A 407 7.35 3.06 9.91
N ILE A 408 8.40 3.42 9.16
CA ILE A 408 9.12 4.71 9.34
C ILE A 408 8.37 5.81 8.59
N HIS A 409 7.95 5.51 7.35
CA HIS A 409 7.15 6.43 6.54
C HIS A 409 5.91 6.91 7.29
N ASP A 410 5.13 5.99 7.87
CA ASP A 410 3.89 6.27 8.58
C ASP A 410 4.14 7.11 9.85
N GLU A 411 5.27 6.92 10.54
CA GLU A 411 5.67 7.77 11.67
C GLU A 411 5.94 9.22 11.22
N LEU A 412 6.64 9.41 10.10
CA LEU A 412 6.88 10.74 9.53
C LEU A 412 5.57 11.38 9.04
N CYS A 413 4.70 10.60 8.40
CA CYS A 413 3.39 11.05 7.95
C CYS A 413 2.47 11.41 9.11
N SER A 414 2.57 10.73 10.25
CA SER A 414 1.81 11.06 11.47
C SER A 414 2.08 12.49 11.95
N VAL A 415 3.32 12.96 11.82
CA VAL A 415 3.67 14.36 12.12
C VAL A 415 3.01 15.30 11.12
N SER A 416 3.12 15.01 9.82
CA SER A 416 2.48 15.81 8.77
C SER A 416 0.95 15.91 8.96
N GLY A 417 0.28 14.78 9.14
CA GLY A 417 -1.17 14.73 9.37
C GLY A 417 -1.61 15.43 10.66
N SER A 418 -0.80 15.41 11.73
CA SER A 418 -1.09 16.17 12.95
C SER A 418 -0.99 17.68 12.72
N ASN A 419 0.01 18.15 11.97
CA ASN A 419 0.10 19.56 11.57
C ASN A 419 -1.05 19.95 10.63
N LEU A 420 -1.54 19.01 9.82
CA LEU A 420 -2.69 19.24 8.95
C LEU A 420 -3.99 19.43 9.74
N CYS A 421 -4.19 18.70 10.84
CA CYS A 421 -5.28 18.95 11.78
C CYS A 421 -5.24 20.40 12.30
N GLU A 422 -4.08 20.87 12.79
CA GLU A 422 -3.90 22.23 13.29
C GLU A 422 -4.20 23.28 12.21
N TYR A 423 -3.69 23.06 10.99
CA TYR A 423 -3.97 23.91 9.84
C TYR A 423 -5.47 24.04 9.58
N PHE A 424 -6.20 22.92 9.61
CA PHE A 424 -7.64 22.91 9.41
C PHE A 424 -8.45 23.52 10.57
N MET A 425 -7.88 23.57 11.78
CA MET A 425 -8.44 24.28 12.92
C MET A 425 -8.19 25.80 12.89
N GLY A 426 -7.56 26.32 11.84
CA GLY A 426 -7.34 27.75 11.62
C GLY A 426 -5.94 28.25 12.00
N ASN A 427 -5.01 27.37 12.35
CA ASN A 427 -3.61 27.73 12.56
C ASN A 427 -2.87 27.79 11.22
N GLU A 428 -2.88 28.96 10.56
CA GLU A 428 -2.22 29.15 9.27
C GLU A 428 -0.70 28.90 9.31
N ASP A 429 -0.05 29.10 10.46
CA ASP A 429 1.40 28.84 10.60
C ASP A 429 1.73 27.34 10.47
N ALA A 430 0.79 26.46 10.84
CA ALA A 430 0.95 25.01 10.72
C ALA A 430 1.13 24.54 9.26
N LYS A 431 0.73 25.36 8.28
CA LYS A 431 0.98 25.07 6.86
C LYS A 431 2.47 24.93 6.56
N ALA A 432 3.31 25.79 7.14
CA ALA A 432 4.77 25.69 6.98
C ALA A 432 5.31 24.41 7.64
N ASP A 433 4.72 23.97 8.75
CA ASP A 433 5.08 22.72 9.43
C ASP A 433 4.71 21.48 8.62
N VAL A 434 3.56 21.50 7.94
CA VAL A 434 3.19 20.45 6.97
C VAL A 434 4.25 20.37 5.88
N VAL A 435 4.61 21.48 5.23
CA VAL A 435 5.63 21.49 4.15
C VAL A 435 6.97 20.93 4.64
N ARG A 436 7.46 21.37 5.81
CA ARG A 436 8.71 20.84 6.39
C ARG A 436 8.64 19.35 6.71
N SER A 437 7.47 18.85 7.08
CA SER A 437 7.26 17.42 7.35
C SER A 437 7.31 16.62 6.05
N GLU A 438 6.67 17.12 4.99
CA GLU A 438 6.67 16.50 3.67
C GLU A 438 8.07 16.47 3.03
N GLU A 439 8.90 17.49 3.23
CA GLU A 439 10.30 17.51 2.78
C GLU A 439 11.15 16.42 3.46
N LYS A 440 10.89 16.14 4.76
CA LYS A 440 11.59 15.07 5.49
C LYS A 440 11.17 13.68 4.99
N ILE A 441 9.89 13.52 4.62
CA ILE A 441 9.38 12.28 4.03
C ILE A 441 10.08 12.03 2.69
N GLU A 442 10.17 13.05 1.83
CA GLU A 442 10.87 12.96 0.54
C GLU A 442 12.37 12.64 0.71
N GLN A 443 13.04 13.23 1.70
CA GLN A 443 14.45 12.93 2.00
C GLN A 443 14.65 11.48 2.47
N PHE A 444 13.71 10.97 3.28
CA PHE A 444 13.71 9.59 3.71
C PHE A 444 13.50 8.64 2.52
N GLU A 445 12.51 8.91 1.68
CA GLU A 445 12.24 8.15 0.45
C GLU A 445 13.49 8.06 -0.44
N LYS A 446 14.11 9.20 -0.75
CA LYS A 446 15.33 9.26 -1.56
C LYS A 446 16.45 8.42 -0.99
N SER A 447 16.62 8.46 0.33
CA SER A 447 17.65 7.67 1.02
C SER A 447 17.32 6.17 1.03
N PHE A 448 16.06 5.81 1.23
CA PHE A 448 15.59 4.42 1.30
C PHE A 448 15.66 3.72 -0.06
N PHE A 449 15.21 4.39 -1.12
CA PHE A 449 15.18 3.85 -2.47
C PHE A 449 16.44 4.13 -3.30
N GLY A 450 17.34 5.00 -2.82
CA GLY A 450 18.60 5.32 -3.49
C GLY A 450 18.45 6.14 -4.78
N ARG A 451 17.35 6.90 -4.92
CA ARG A 451 17.00 7.67 -6.13
C ARG A 451 16.07 8.82 -5.84
#